data_AF-A0A140NJE4-F1
#
_entry.id   AF-A0A140NJE4-F1
#
_cell.length_a   1.000
_cell.length_b   1.000
_cell.length_c   1.000
_cell.angle_alpha   90.00
_cell.angle_beta   90.00
_cell.angle_gamma   90.00
#
_symmetry.space_group_name_H-M   'P 1'
#
loop_
_entity.id
_entity.type
_entity.pdbx_description
1 polymer ?
#
loop_
_entity_poly.entity_id
_entity_poly.type
_entity_poly.pdbx_seq_one_letter_code
_entity_poly.pdbx_strand_id
1 'polypeptide(L)' 'MPASELQLWWAFDSINPIGDARQDVHAAQITAAIFNAQGVKTTLNDTLLRWDVESVQAEEQAGSGLEDFFASLSG' A
#
# COMPACT_ATOMS: atom_id res chain seq x y z
N MET A 1 10.61 -20.95 -3.50
CA MET A 1 10.65 -19.82 -2.56
C MET A 1 9.82 -20.23 -1.35
N PRO A 2 10.31 -20.09 -0.12
CA PRO A 2 9.58 -20.45 1.09
C PRO A 2 8.36 -19.53 1.29
N ALA A 3 7.28 -20.05 1.89
CA ALA A 3 6.04 -19.30 2.09
C ALA A 3 6.23 -18.05 2.96
N SER A 4 7.08 -18.14 3.99
CA SER A 4 7.58 -16.98 4.76
C SER A 4 8.16 -15.82 3.93
N GLU A 5 8.87 -16.08 2.82
CA GLU A 5 9.41 -15.00 1.97
C GLU A 5 8.30 -14.31 1.18
N LEU A 6 7.31 -15.07 0.68
CA LEU A 6 6.14 -14.52 0.01
C LEU A 6 5.29 -13.68 0.97
N GLN A 7 5.22 -14.11 2.23
CA GLN A 7 4.52 -13.40 3.29
C GLN A 7 5.18 -12.06 3.64
N LEU A 8 6.51 -12.01 3.66
CA LEU A 8 7.27 -10.76 3.81
C LEU A 8 7.03 -9.80 2.64
N TRP A 9 6.97 -10.31 1.40
CA TRP A 9 6.64 -9.49 0.24
C TRP A 9 5.20 -8.95 0.28
N TRP A 10 4.26 -9.77 0.74
CA TRP A 10 2.87 -9.34 0.90
C TRP A 10 2.73 -8.29 2.00
N ALA A 11 3.42 -8.47 3.13
CA ALA A 11 3.52 -7.48 4.19
C ALA A 11 4.15 -6.16 3.69
N PHE A 12 5.22 -6.25 2.89
CA PHE A 12 5.87 -5.07 2.29
C PHE A 12 4.91 -4.27 1.37
N ASP A 13 4.08 -4.95 0.58
CA ASP A 13 3.15 -4.32 -0.37
C ASP A 13 1.82 -3.89 0.28
N SER A 14 1.50 -4.40 1.47
CA SER A 14 0.21 -4.17 2.14
C SER A 14 -0.08 -2.70 2.46
N ILE A 15 0.96 -1.87 2.68
CA ILE A 15 0.80 -0.44 2.98
C ILE A 15 0.62 0.38 1.71
N ASN A 16 1.30 0.04 0.61
CA ASN A 16 1.17 0.74 -0.67
C ASN A 16 1.09 -0.28 -1.81
N PRO A 17 -0.12 -0.71 -2.19
CA PRO A 17 -0.30 -1.82 -3.13
C PRO A 17 0.02 -1.47 -4.59
N ILE A 18 0.44 -0.23 -4.89
CA ILE A 18 0.53 0.28 -6.27
C ILE A 18 1.84 1.04 -6.57
N GLY A 19 2.52 1.66 -5.59
CA GLY A 19 3.65 2.52 -5.94
C GLY A 19 4.66 2.87 -4.85
N ASP A 20 5.80 3.40 -5.27
CA ASP A 20 6.74 4.09 -4.38
C ASP A 20 6.15 5.45 -3.96
N ALA A 21 6.46 5.93 -2.76
CA ALA A 21 6.05 7.25 -2.25
C ALA A 21 6.37 8.40 -3.23
N ARG A 22 7.41 8.23 -4.07
CA ARG A 22 7.74 9.18 -5.14
C ARG A 22 6.66 9.28 -6.22
N GLN A 23 6.02 8.18 -6.58
CA GLN A 23 4.90 8.19 -7.53
C GLN A 23 3.67 8.86 -6.92
N ASP A 24 3.43 8.67 -5.62
CA ASP A 24 2.30 9.30 -4.92
C ASP A 24 2.41 10.83 -4.94
N VAL A 25 3.61 11.37 -4.73
CA VAL A 25 3.86 12.82 -4.83
C VAL A 25 3.62 13.34 -6.25
N HIS A 26 4.06 12.60 -7.27
CA HIS A 26 3.85 13.00 -8.66
C HIS A 26 2.36 12.97 -9.04
N ALA A 27 1.63 11.95 -8.61
CA ALA A 27 0.18 11.88 -8.78
C ALA A 27 -0.52 13.07 -8.12
N ALA A 28 -0.12 13.41 -6.89
CA ALA A 28 -0.64 14.56 -6.13
C ALA A 28 -0.36 15.90 -6.84
N GLN A 29 0.81 16.07 -7.46
CA GLN A 29 1.15 17.26 -8.23
C GLN A 29 0.22 17.45 -9.44
N ILE A 30 -0.03 16.37 -10.18
CA ILE A 30 -0.94 16.40 -11.34
C ILE A 30 -2.36 16.74 -10.90
N THR A 31 -2.86 16.09 -9.85
CA THR A 31 -4.22 16.37 -9.33
C THR A 31 -4.35 17.80 -8.84
N ALA A 32 -3.37 18.30 -8.08
CA ALA A 32 -3.36 19.69 -7.62
C ALA A 32 -3.37 20.66 -8.80
N ALA A 33 -2.60 20.40 -9.87
CA ALA A 33 -2.59 21.24 -11.06
C ALA A 33 -3.95 21.25 -11.77
N ILE A 34 -4.62 20.10 -11.89
CA ILE A 34 -5.93 19.98 -12.53
C ILE A 34 -7.00 20.72 -11.71
N PHE A 35 -7.04 20.53 -10.38
CA PHE A 35 -8.01 21.21 -9.52
C PHE A 35 -7.80 22.73 -9.49
N ASN A 36 -6.54 23.19 -9.43
CA ASN A 36 -6.23 24.61 -9.52
C ASN A 36 -6.61 25.21 -10.88
N ALA A 37 -6.45 24.45 -11.98
CA ALA A 37 -6.90 24.88 -13.31
C ALA A 37 -8.43 25.02 -13.41
N GLN A 38 -9.19 24.29 -12.59
CA GLN A 38 -10.65 24.41 -12.47
C GLN A 38 -11.09 25.54 -11.52
N GLY A 39 -10.13 26.28 -10.93
CA GLY A 39 -10.41 27.38 -10.00
C GLY A 39 -10.57 26.95 -8.54
N VAL A 40 -10.32 25.67 -8.22
CA VAL A 40 -10.32 25.17 -6.83
C VAL A 40 -8.92 25.37 -6.24
N LYS A 41 -8.81 26.15 -5.16
CA LYS A 41 -7.52 26.30 -4.44
C LYS A 41 -7.22 25.05 -3.62
N THR A 42 -6.41 24.17 -4.18
CA THR A 42 -5.91 22.95 -3.52
C THR A 42 -4.40 23.01 -3.38
N THR A 43 -3.90 22.62 -2.20
CA THR A 43 -2.47 22.47 -1.95
C THR A 43 -2.03 21.03 -2.23
N LEU A 44 -0.73 20.81 -2.40
CA LEU A 44 -0.19 19.47 -2.65
C LEU A 44 -0.51 18.49 -1.51
N ASN A 45 -0.57 18.96 -0.27
CA ASN A 45 -0.89 18.13 0.89
C ASN A 45 -2.37 17.68 0.90
N ASP A 46 -3.26 18.45 0.26
CA ASP A 46 -4.68 18.11 0.16
C ASP A 46 -4.93 16.99 -0.87
N THR A 47 -4.04 16.87 -1.86
CA THR A 47 -4.13 15.87 -2.94
C THR A 47 -3.18 14.70 -2.74
N LEU A 48 -2.35 14.72 -1.69
CA LEU A 48 -1.44 13.64 -1.38
C LEU A 48 -2.20 12.44 -0.82
N LEU A 49 -2.00 11.28 -1.43
CA LEU A 49 -2.61 10.05 -0.97
C LEU A 49 -2.05 9.68 0.41
N ARG A 50 -2.94 9.37 1.35
CA ARG A 50 -2.59 8.87 2.68
C ARG A 50 -3.08 7.44 2.79
N TRP A 51 -2.14 6.52 2.65
CA TRP A 51 -2.38 5.11 2.86
C TRP A 51 -2.68 4.84 4.33
N ASP A 52 -3.60 3.92 4.60
CA ASP A 52 -3.98 3.55 5.96
C ASP A 52 -2.94 2.60 6.55
N VAL A 53 -1.90 3.19 7.15
CA VAL A 53 -0.81 2.46 7.78
C VAL A 53 -1.29 1.69 9.03
N GLU A 54 -2.37 2.16 9.65
CA GLU A 54 -2.86 1.66 10.94
C GLU A 54 -3.74 0.42 10.75
N SER A 55 -4.56 0.38 9.70
CA SER A 55 -5.30 -0.83 9.31
C SER A 55 -4.38 -1.98 8.90
N VAL A 56 -3.24 -1.66 8.28
CA VAL A 56 -2.33 -2.66 7.72
C VAL A 56 -1.48 -3.35 8.79
N GLN A 57 -1.01 -2.62 9.80
CA GLN A 57 -0.27 -3.20 10.94
C GLN A 57 -1.12 -4.16 11.80
N ALA A 58 -2.44 -4.01 11.76
CA ALA A 58 -3.36 -4.90 12.47
C ALA A 58 -3.49 -6.27 11.79
N GLU A 59 -3.34 -6.36 10.46
CA GLU A 59 -3.44 -7.60 9.70
C GLU A 59 -2.16 -8.44 9.74
N GLU A 60 -0.98 -7.82 9.85
CA GLU A 60 0.33 -8.51 9.94
C GLU A 60 0.42 -9.49 11.13
N GLN A 61 -0.30 -9.24 12.23
CA GLN A 61 -0.27 -10.09 13.44
C GLN A 61 -1.01 -11.44 13.27
N ALA A 62 -1.78 -11.62 12.19
CA ALA A 62 -2.56 -12.84 11.93
C ALA A 62 -1.81 -13.92 11.11
N GLY A 63 -0.53 -13.70 10.81
CA GLY A 63 0.25 -14.41 9.78
C GLY A 63 0.63 -15.88 9.99
N SER A 64 -0.13 -16.74 10.67
CA SER A 64 0.23 -18.18 10.74
C SER A 64 -0.48 -19.07 9.70
N GLY A 65 -1.58 -18.61 9.11
CA GLY A 65 -2.47 -19.49 8.31
C GLY A 65 -1.93 -19.92 6.94
N LEU A 66 -0.98 -19.18 6.36
CA LEU A 66 -0.42 -19.48 5.04
C LEU A 66 0.57 -20.66 5.07
N GLU A 67 1.42 -20.72 6.09
CA GLU A 67 2.39 -21.81 6.26
C GLU A 67 1.67 -23.15 6.46
N ASP A 68 0.59 -23.15 7.24
CA ASP A 68 -0.27 -24.33 7.47
C ASP A 68 -0.95 -24.80 6.17
N PHE A 69 -1.38 -23.87 5.32
CA PHE A 69 -1.98 -24.18 4.01
C PHE A 69 -0.96 -24.82 3.05
N PHE A 70 0.24 -24.25 2.92
CA PHE A 70 1.28 -24.85 2.08
C PHE A 70 1.78 -26.19 2.61
N ALA A 71 1.87 -26.34 3.94
CA ALA A 71 2.18 -27.62 4.56
C ALA A 71 1.13 -28.69 4.17
N SER A 72 -0.16 -28.33 4.19
CA SER A 72 -1.25 -29.23 3.82
C SER A 72 -1.26 -29.70 2.36
N LEU A 73 -0.68 -28.93 1.45
CA LEU A 73 -0.57 -29.28 0.02
C LEU A 73 0.66 -30.15 -0.30
N SER A 74 1.60 -30.26 0.64
CA SER A 74 2.87 -30.97 0.45
C SER A 74 2.87 -32.42 1.01
N GLY A 75 1.79 -32.83 1.68
CA GLY A 75 1.54 -34.20 2.14
C GLY A 75 0.64 -34.99 1.20
#